data_AF-A0A6P0MZR4-F1
#
_entry.id   AF-A0A6P0MZR4-F1
#
_cell.length_a   1.000
_cell.length_b   1.000
_cell.length_c   1.000
_cell.angle_alpha   90.00
_cell.angle_beta   90.00
_cell.angle_gamma   90.00
#
_symmetry.space_group_name_H-M   'P 1'
#
loop_
_entity.id
_entity.type
_entity.pdbx_description
1 polymer ?
#
loop_
_entity_poly.entity_id
_entity_poly.type
_entity_poly.pdbx_seq_one_letter_code
_entity_poly.pdbx_strand_id
1 'polypeptide(L)'
;MKRFILLITATLFFAFHIAVGSSAALDIPEPDRTVPLNEAGDMVVMSNEQISDGLSKFNAKCSVCHKGGYTKTNPNIRLSAKDLALATPARDNLEGLVDYLKHPTTYDGEISISP
;
A
#
# COMPACT_ATOMS: atom_id res chain seq x y z
N MET A 1 55.94 -2.78 2.11
CA MET A 1 55.03 -1.65 2.40
C MET A 1 53.72 -1.70 1.59
N LYS A 2 53.74 -1.55 0.26
CA LYS A 2 52.52 -1.48 -0.58
C LYS A 2 51.60 -2.72 -0.52
N ARG A 3 52.17 -3.93 -0.40
CA ARG A 3 51.41 -5.20 -0.24
C ARG A 3 50.68 -5.31 1.11
N PHE A 4 51.26 -4.78 2.19
CA PHE A 4 50.61 -4.77 3.51
C PHE A 4 49.47 -3.76 3.56
N ILE A 5 49.65 -2.59 2.94
CA ILE A 5 48.59 -1.57 2.82
C ILE A 5 47.39 -2.16 2.06
N LEU A 6 47.64 -2.85 0.94
CA LEU A 6 46.59 -3.49 0.14
C LEU A 6 45.84 -4.58 0.92
N LEU A 7 46.55 -5.40 1.68
CA LEU A 7 45.94 -6.42 2.54
C LEU A 7 45.05 -5.79 3.61
N ILE A 8 45.55 -4.75 4.30
CA ILE A 8 44.79 -4.03 5.34
C ILE A 8 43.51 -3.43 4.75
N THR A 9 43.61 -2.75 3.61
CA THR A 9 42.44 -2.18 2.93
C THR A 9 41.44 -3.24 2.49
N ALA A 10 41.90 -4.39 1.99
CA ALA A 10 41.03 -5.50 1.59
C ALA A 10 40.33 -6.13 2.80
N THR A 11 41.05 -6.36 3.91
CA THR A 11 40.43 -6.87 5.15
C THR A 11 39.41 -5.90 5.74
N LEU A 12 39.69 -4.59 5.73
CA LEU A 12 38.73 -3.60 6.21
C LEU A 12 37.49 -3.54 5.32
N PHE A 13 37.66 -3.64 3.99
CA PHE A 13 36.56 -3.69 3.04
C PHE A 13 35.69 -4.95 3.22
N PHE A 14 36.30 -6.13 3.31
CA PHE A 14 35.56 -7.38 3.51
C PHE A 14 34.89 -7.46 4.89
N ALA A 15 35.54 -6.97 5.95
CA ALA A 15 34.92 -6.91 7.28
C ALA A 15 33.71 -5.97 7.31
N PHE A 16 33.78 -4.84 6.59
CA PHE A 16 32.64 -3.92 6.47
C PHE A 16 31.47 -4.57 5.73
N HIS A 17 31.73 -5.33 4.65
CA HIS A 17 30.68 -6.06 3.93
C HIS A 17 29.99 -7.17 4.75
N ILE A 18 30.70 -7.82 5.67
CA ILE A 18 30.11 -8.83 6.57
C ILE A 18 29.29 -8.15 7.69
N ALA A 19 29.67 -6.94 8.11
CA ALA A 19 28.99 -6.18 9.14
C ALA A 19 27.69 -5.50 8.66
N VAL A 20 27.46 -5.38 7.35
CA VAL A 20 26.15 -5.00 6.81
C VAL A 20 25.22 -6.21 6.88
N GLY A 21 24.69 -6.46 8.08
CA GLY A 21 23.73 -7.54 8.34
C GLY A 21 22.46 -7.44 7.50
N SER A 22 21.73 -8.56 7.39
CA SER A 22 20.41 -8.60 6.75
C SER A 22 19.49 -7.55 7.36
N SER A 23 18.89 -6.68 6.54
CA SER A 23 17.79 -5.83 6.95
C SER A 23 16.59 -6.73 7.28
N ALA A 24 16.33 -6.96 8.57
CA ALA A 24 15.07 -7.56 8.98
C ALA A 24 13.97 -6.54 8.71
N ALA A 25 13.13 -6.80 7.72
CA ALA A 25 11.90 -6.04 7.55
C ALA A 25 11.02 -6.32 8.77
N LEU A 26 10.66 -5.26 9.49
CA LEU A 26 9.69 -5.39 10.57
C LEU A 26 8.31 -5.60 9.93
N ASP A 27 7.64 -6.64 10.39
CA ASP A 27 6.25 -6.91 10.04
C ASP A 27 5.35 -5.77 10.52
N ILE A 28 4.33 -5.45 9.73
CA ILE A 28 3.33 -4.45 10.11
C ILE A 28 2.47 -5.06 11.23
N PRO A 29 2.27 -4.33 12.36
CA PRO A 29 1.45 -4.81 13.47
C PRO A 29 0.02 -5.16 13.05
N GLU A 30 -0.61 -6.11 13.75
CA GLU A 30 -2.00 -6.50 13.51
C GLU A 30 -3.01 -5.34 13.56
N PRO A 31 -2.93 -4.38 14.51
CA PRO A 31 -3.85 -3.24 14.52
C PRO A 31 -3.78 -2.38 13.24
N ASP A 32 -2.59 -2.27 12.65
CA ASP A 32 -2.36 -1.47 11.43
C ASP A 32 -2.74 -2.22 10.14
N ARG A 33 -3.13 -3.49 10.25
CA ARG A 33 -3.62 -4.33 9.15
C ARG A 33 -5.06 -4.79 9.35
N THR A 34 -5.70 -4.34 10.41
CA THR A 34 -7.11 -4.61 10.69
C THR A 34 -7.96 -3.57 9.98
N VAL A 35 -8.81 -3.98 9.04
CA VAL A 35 -9.62 -3.08 8.21
C VAL A 35 -11.11 -3.48 8.25
N PRO A 36 -12.05 -2.54 8.01
CA PRO A 36 -13.46 -2.87 7.89
C PRO A 36 -13.71 -3.80 6.70
N LEU A 37 -14.41 -4.91 6.94
CA LEU A 37 -14.80 -5.87 5.91
C LEU A 37 -16.03 -5.37 5.16
N ASN A 38 -17.06 -4.91 5.90
CA ASN A 38 -18.38 -4.57 5.38
C ASN A 38 -19.06 -3.45 6.19
N GLU A 39 -20.26 -3.04 5.75
CA GLU A 39 -21.06 -2.00 6.43
C GLU A 39 -21.70 -2.46 7.76
N ALA A 40 -21.72 -3.77 8.05
CA ALA A 40 -22.22 -4.30 9.32
C ALA A 40 -21.24 -4.08 10.49
N GLY A 41 -20.01 -3.62 10.19
CA GLY A 41 -18.97 -3.37 11.18
C GLY A 41 -18.05 -4.55 11.43
N ASP A 42 -18.13 -5.60 10.61
CA ASP A 42 -17.17 -6.70 10.69
C ASP A 42 -15.77 -6.20 10.31
N MET A 43 -14.75 -6.76 10.98
CA MET A 43 -13.35 -6.41 10.74
C MET A 43 -12.58 -7.64 10.24
N VAL A 44 -11.58 -7.42 9.39
CA VAL A 44 -10.69 -8.45 8.89
C VAL A 44 -9.24 -8.05 9.11
N VAL A 45 -8.42 -9.02 9.54
CA VAL A 45 -6.98 -8.86 9.69
C VAL A 45 -6.29 -9.31 8.40
N MET A 46 -5.58 -8.39 7.74
CA MET A 46 -4.80 -8.71 6.54
C MET A 46 -3.43 -9.26 6.92
N SER A 47 -2.91 -10.23 6.15
CA SER A 47 -1.53 -10.70 6.30
C SER A 47 -0.52 -9.68 5.75
N ASN A 48 0.75 -9.75 6.18
CA ASN A 48 1.82 -8.90 5.64
C ASN A 48 1.99 -9.12 4.13
N GLU A 49 1.85 -10.36 3.68
CA GLU A 49 1.92 -10.72 2.27
C GLU A 49 0.79 -10.06 1.47
N GLN A 50 -0.45 -10.06 1.98
CA GLN A 50 -1.56 -9.40 1.32
C GLN A 50 -1.39 -7.88 1.25
N ILE A 51 -0.88 -7.25 2.31
CA ILE A 51 -0.59 -5.80 2.30
C ILE A 51 0.52 -5.47 1.29
N SER A 52 1.59 -6.27 1.26
CA SER A 52 2.70 -6.09 0.32
C SER A 52 2.25 -6.27 -1.13
N ASP A 53 1.49 -7.33 -1.42
CA ASP A 53 0.93 -7.58 -2.75
C ASP A 53 -0.07 -6.50 -3.17
N GLY A 54 -0.95 -6.07 -2.26
CA GLY A 54 -1.88 -4.97 -2.48
C GLY A 54 -1.16 -3.66 -2.84
N LEU A 55 -0.10 -3.31 -2.10
CA LEU A 55 0.72 -2.14 -2.39
C LEU A 55 1.41 -2.23 -3.76
N SER A 56 1.95 -3.40 -4.12
CA SER A 56 2.56 -3.65 -5.43
C SER A 56 1.56 -3.42 -6.57
N LYS A 57 0.36 -4.00 -6.45
CA LYS A 57 -0.74 -3.86 -7.43
C LYS A 57 -1.20 -2.40 -7.55
N PHE A 58 -1.40 -1.73 -6.41
CA PHE A 58 -1.77 -0.30 -6.39
C PHE A 58 -0.72 0.56 -7.08
N ASN A 59 0.56 0.33 -6.79
CA ASN A 59 1.65 1.05 -7.43
C ASN A 59 1.68 0.83 -8.94
N ALA A 60 1.47 -0.40 -9.39
CA ALA A 60 1.49 -0.75 -10.80
C ALA A 60 0.29 -0.21 -11.60
N LYS A 61 -0.90 -0.10 -11.00
CA LYS A 61 -2.15 0.17 -11.73
C LYS A 61 -2.84 1.47 -11.35
N CYS A 62 -2.76 1.89 -10.10
CA CYS A 62 -3.57 2.98 -9.54
C CYS A 62 -2.74 4.25 -9.29
N SER A 63 -1.46 4.11 -8.95
CA SER A 63 -0.64 5.22 -8.45
C SER A 63 -0.40 6.36 -9.45
N VAL A 64 -0.54 6.11 -10.74
CA VAL A 64 -0.43 7.14 -11.79
C VAL A 64 -1.41 8.29 -11.56
N CYS A 65 -2.60 7.99 -11.03
CA CYS A 65 -3.61 8.97 -10.67
C CYS A 65 -3.75 9.13 -9.15
N HIS A 66 -3.47 8.08 -8.37
CA HIS A 66 -3.82 8.00 -6.95
C HIS A 66 -2.66 7.95 -5.96
N LYS A 67 -1.46 8.39 -6.35
CA LYS A 67 -0.30 8.42 -5.45
C LYS A 67 -0.61 9.16 -4.15
N GLY A 68 -0.33 8.53 -3.01
CA GLY A 68 -0.56 9.11 -1.68
C GLY A 68 -2.04 9.33 -1.34
N GLY A 69 -2.97 8.70 -2.07
CA GLY A 69 -4.41 8.82 -1.84
C GLY A 69 -5.07 10.05 -2.47
N TYR A 70 -4.33 10.86 -3.24
CA TYR A 70 -4.90 11.96 -4.04
C TYR A 70 -5.61 11.43 -5.29
N THR A 71 -6.27 12.30 -6.05
CA THR A 71 -6.77 11.95 -7.39
C THR A 71 -6.40 13.06 -8.36
N LYS A 72 -5.48 12.77 -9.29
CA LYS A 72 -4.92 13.77 -10.21
C LYS A 72 -5.97 14.42 -11.10
N THR A 73 -6.92 13.65 -11.61
CA THR A 73 -7.94 14.12 -12.57
C THR A 73 -9.13 14.79 -11.92
N ASN A 74 -9.36 14.56 -10.63
CA ASN A 74 -10.43 15.19 -9.85
C ASN A 74 -9.98 15.38 -8.39
N PRO A 75 -9.31 16.49 -8.06
CA PRO A 75 -8.76 16.74 -6.74
C PRO A 75 -9.78 16.84 -5.60
N ASN A 76 -11.08 16.96 -5.93
CA ASN A 76 -12.17 17.02 -4.96
C ASN A 76 -12.53 15.65 -4.38
N ILE A 77 -12.09 14.55 -5.00
CA ILE A 77 -12.37 13.18 -4.56
C ILE A 77 -11.04 12.51 -4.22
N ARG A 78 -10.89 12.01 -2.99
CA ARG A 78 -9.67 11.34 -2.52
C ARG A 78 -9.96 9.93 -2.04
N LEU A 79 -8.91 9.14 -1.85
CA LEU A 79 -8.99 7.77 -1.30
C LEU A 79 -8.82 7.75 0.22
N SER A 80 -9.16 8.85 0.91
CA SER A 80 -9.14 8.87 2.37
C SER A 80 -10.35 8.10 2.90
N ALA A 81 -10.22 7.41 4.05
CA ALA A 81 -11.34 6.66 4.63
C ALA A 81 -12.59 7.54 4.84
N LYS A 82 -12.40 8.81 5.21
CA LYS A 82 -13.50 9.77 5.37
C LYS A 82 -14.24 10.03 4.05
N ASP A 83 -13.52 10.26 2.96
CA ASP A 83 -14.15 10.54 1.67
C ASP A 83 -14.82 9.28 1.11
N LEU A 84 -14.21 8.12 1.32
CA LEU A 84 -14.78 6.83 0.93
C LEU A 84 -16.06 6.49 1.71
N ALA A 85 -16.13 6.83 3.00
CA ALA A 85 -17.32 6.63 3.84
C ALA A 85 -18.51 7.51 3.43
N LEU A 86 -18.24 8.64 2.78
CA LEU A 86 -19.25 9.59 2.32
C LEU A 86 -19.68 9.38 0.86
N ALA A 87 -19.09 8.41 0.17
CA ALA A 87 -19.54 7.99 -1.15
C ALA A 87 -20.86 7.21 -1.04
N THR A 88 -21.62 7.14 -2.14
CA THR A 88 -22.84 6.34 -2.24
C THR A 88 -22.67 5.27 -3.34
N PRO A 89 -22.77 3.97 -3.01
CA PRO A 89 -22.75 3.40 -1.65
C PRO A 89 -21.38 3.61 -0.96
N ALA A 90 -21.30 3.35 0.34
CA ALA A 90 -20.08 3.57 1.12
C ALA A 90 -18.92 2.66 0.66
N ARG A 91 -17.71 3.23 0.58
CA ARG A 91 -16.52 2.57 0.00
C ARG A 91 -15.33 2.49 0.98
N ASP A 92 -15.54 2.72 2.26
CA ASP A 92 -14.52 2.68 3.32
C ASP A 92 -14.32 1.28 3.92
N ASN A 93 -14.87 0.26 3.27
CA ASN A 93 -14.76 -1.15 3.65
C ASN A 93 -14.32 -2.00 2.44
N LEU A 94 -13.79 -3.20 2.72
CA LEU A 94 -13.19 -4.07 1.71
C LEU A 94 -14.20 -4.51 0.65
N GLU A 95 -15.41 -4.91 1.04
CA GLU A 95 -16.46 -5.32 0.11
C GLU A 95 -16.85 -4.17 -0.82
N GLY A 96 -17.05 -2.97 -0.28
CA GLY A 96 -17.35 -1.76 -1.04
C GLY A 96 -16.25 -1.40 -2.05
N LEU A 97 -14.98 -1.50 -1.67
CA LEU A 97 -13.85 -1.28 -2.57
C LEU A 97 -13.78 -2.35 -3.68
N VAL A 98 -13.97 -3.63 -3.33
CA VAL A 98 -13.97 -4.72 -4.32
C VAL A 98 -15.12 -4.57 -5.31
N ASP A 99 -16.30 -4.16 -4.85
CA ASP A 99 -17.42 -3.85 -5.73
C ASP A 99 -17.09 -2.68 -6.66
N TYR A 100 -16.54 -1.57 -6.15
CA TYR A 100 -16.15 -0.43 -6.99
C TYR A 100 -15.14 -0.82 -8.07
N LEU A 101 -14.20 -1.71 -7.77
CA LEU A 101 -13.24 -2.21 -8.78
C LEU A 101 -13.89 -3.05 -9.89
N LYS A 102 -15.07 -3.63 -9.65
CA LYS A 102 -15.83 -4.42 -10.63
C LYS A 102 -16.89 -3.58 -11.35
N HIS A 103 -17.56 -2.70 -10.62
CA HIS A 103 -18.69 -1.88 -11.07
C HIS A 103 -18.50 -0.45 -10.57
N PRO A 104 -17.53 0.30 -11.12
CA PRO A 104 -17.24 1.63 -10.62
C PRO A 104 -18.39 2.58 -10.97
N THR A 105 -18.77 3.42 -10.01
CA THR A 105 -19.82 4.42 -10.14
C THR A 105 -19.29 5.82 -9.85
N THR A 106 -20.06 6.85 -10.19
CA THR A 106 -19.85 8.20 -9.65
C THR A 106 -19.96 8.21 -8.13
N TYR A 107 -19.48 9.29 -7.50
CA TYR A 107 -19.44 9.44 -6.04
C TYR A 107 -20.83 9.38 -5.39
N ASP A 108 -21.86 9.78 -6.12
CA ASP A 108 -23.27 9.70 -5.74
C ASP A 108 -23.94 8.35 -6.13
N GLY A 109 -23.23 7.46 -6.84
CA GLY A 109 -23.72 6.13 -7.21
C GLY A 109 -24.66 6.08 -8.41
N GLU A 110 -25.06 7.23 -8.95
CA GLU A 110 -26.11 7.31 -9.97
C GLU A 110 -25.65 6.87 -11.37
N ILE A 111 -24.35 7.00 -11.67
CA ILE A 111 -23.81 6.77 -13.01
C ILE A 111 -22.70 5.73 -12.95
N SER A 112 -22.83 4.68 -13.75
CA SER A 112 -21.73 3.73 -14.00
C SER A 112 -20.63 4.43 -14.80
N ILE A 113 -19.39 4.28 -14.34
CA ILE A 113 -18.18 4.78 -15.01
C ILE A 113 -17.27 3.62 -15.46
N SER A 114 -17.85 2.42 -15.59
CA SER A 114 -17.15 1.30 -16.21
C SER A 114 -16.80 1.67 -17.66
N PRO A 115 -15.59 1.32 -18.15
CA PRO A 115 -15.27 1.37 -19.57
C PRO A 115 -16.10 0.39 -20.39
#